data_AF-A0A449AZD5-F1
#
_entry.id   AF-A0A449AZD5-F1
#
_cell.length_a   1.000
_cell.length_b   1.000
_cell.length_c   1.000
_cell.angle_alpha   90.00
_cell.angle_beta   90.00
_cell.angle_gamma   90.00
#
_symmetry.space_group_name_H-M   'P 1'
#
loop_
_entity.id
_entity.type
_entity.pdbx_description
1 polymer ?
#
loop_
_entity_poly.entity_id
_entity_poly.type
_entity_poly.pdbx_seq_one_letter_code
_entity_poly.pdbx_strand_id
1 'polypeptide(L)'
;MYISNKVKGIKKSFQLGNSGSTYWFTFLSNIFMAITLLFYPTAQNSLRAQKFYFASMVYIIIVASAYWTGVFMVPTTYTNLFYDQKVKSIIMHIVAPILGLATLYYERKRIQISNPSIWSFAIYPALYLILLIVPTYVLGYKFMEFGKTTQADGTIIYPSELSRGIVIYQLVSFNHPLGYPGDLIFIKVVLNILMISLAFISAPAIGFLLRQILRIRRPGQEEMPKLYFINPDTKYIKAMLKFTNRLSKYSLESANEIRERLFPKKDSNKKIQNYYQKAMETIQKLSKNKNKETNENNDMN
;
A
#
# COMPACT_ATOMS: atom_id res chain seq x y z
N MET A 1 30.18 39.55 -50.25
CA MET A 1 29.65 40.30 -49.10
C MET A 1 28.32 39.66 -48.69
N TYR A 2 28.37 38.77 -47.71
CA TYR A 2 27.20 38.03 -47.21
C TYR A 2 26.46 38.90 -46.20
N ILE A 3 25.26 39.38 -46.55
CA ILE A 3 24.38 40.04 -45.59
C ILE A 3 23.46 38.97 -44.98
N SER A 4 23.82 38.63 -43.74
CA SER A 4 23.05 37.84 -42.79
C SER A 4 21.73 38.53 -42.49
N ASN A 5 20.60 37.95 -42.93
CA ASN A 5 19.29 38.22 -42.36
C ASN A 5 18.95 37.13 -41.33
N LYS A 6 19.43 37.39 -40.11
CA LYS A 6 19.12 36.66 -38.90
C LYS A 6 17.70 37.02 -38.44
N VAL A 7 16.69 36.52 -39.13
CA VAL A 7 15.31 36.56 -38.62
C VAL A 7 15.21 35.49 -37.54
N LYS A 8 15.46 35.90 -36.29
CA LYS A 8 15.06 35.16 -35.09
C LYS A 8 13.53 35.07 -35.06
N GLY A 9 12.99 34.18 -35.88
CA GLY A 9 11.65 33.65 -35.68
C GLY A 9 11.69 32.73 -34.47
N ILE A 10 11.49 33.28 -33.28
CA ILE A 10 11.01 32.50 -32.14
C ILE A 10 9.59 32.08 -32.53
N LYS A 11 9.46 31.03 -33.34
CA LYS A 11 8.28 30.19 -33.34
C LYS A 11 8.32 29.50 -31.98
N LYS A 12 7.82 30.21 -30.97
CA LYS A 12 7.20 29.59 -29.81
C LYS A 12 5.96 28.91 -30.38
N SER A 13 6.18 27.77 -31.05
CA SER A 13 5.13 26.82 -31.29
C SER A 13 4.64 26.51 -29.88
N PHE A 14 3.48 27.08 -29.56
CA PHE A 14 2.68 26.65 -28.46
C PHE A 14 2.35 25.20 -28.82
N GLN A 15 3.27 24.30 -28.48
CA GLN A 15 2.99 22.88 -28.33
C GLN A 15 1.94 22.87 -27.22
N LEU A 16 0.67 23.04 -27.61
CA LEU A 16 -0.45 22.39 -26.94
C LEU A 16 0.03 20.96 -26.80
N GLY A 17 0.52 20.67 -25.59
CA GLY A 17 1.32 19.50 -25.34
C GLY A 17 0.60 18.29 -25.90
N ASN A 18 1.37 17.41 -26.53
CA ASN A 18 1.05 16.01 -26.74
C ASN A 18 0.65 15.39 -25.38
N SER A 19 -0.58 15.70 -24.95
CA SER A 19 -1.10 15.51 -23.61
C SER A 19 -1.92 14.25 -23.65
N GLY A 20 -1.18 13.14 -23.68
CA GLY A 20 -1.79 11.84 -23.73
C GLY A 20 -2.75 11.57 -22.61
N SER A 21 -3.65 10.64 -22.90
CA SER A 21 -4.52 9.96 -21.96
C SER A 21 -3.82 9.71 -20.61
N THR A 22 -2.54 9.33 -20.60
CA THR A 22 -1.59 9.30 -19.46
C THR A 22 -1.75 10.42 -18.45
N TYR A 23 -1.74 11.65 -18.97
CA TYR A 23 -1.79 12.85 -18.18
C TYR A 23 -3.09 12.82 -17.40
N TRP A 24 -4.19 12.39 -18.00
CA TRP A 24 -5.51 12.40 -17.37
C TRP A 24 -5.67 11.43 -16.19
N PHE A 25 -5.21 10.18 -16.24
CA PHE A 25 -5.33 9.28 -15.06
C PHE A 25 -4.46 9.74 -13.91
N THR A 26 -3.19 10.04 -14.20
CA THR A 26 -2.23 10.55 -13.22
C THR A 26 -2.69 11.89 -12.65
N PHE A 27 -3.13 12.82 -13.50
CA PHE A 27 -3.63 14.14 -13.12
C PHE A 27 -4.90 14.05 -12.28
N LEU A 28 -5.90 13.28 -12.71
CA LEU A 28 -7.14 13.10 -11.96
C LEU A 28 -6.87 12.43 -10.60
N SER A 29 -5.99 11.43 -10.54
CA SER A 29 -5.60 10.81 -9.27
C SER A 29 -4.93 11.80 -8.32
N ASN A 30 -4.04 12.67 -8.85
CA ASN A 30 -3.43 13.74 -8.07
C ASN A 30 -4.47 14.78 -7.61
N ILE A 31 -5.43 15.16 -8.47
CA ILE A 31 -6.54 16.04 -8.11
C ILE A 31 -7.41 15.41 -7.03
N PHE A 32 -7.79 14.15 -7.18
CA PHE A 32 -8.59 13.44 -6.17
C PHE A 32 -7.86 13.43 -4.84
N MET A 33 -6.57 13.14 -4.85
CA MET A 33 -5.75 13.21 -3.63
C MET A 33 -5.77 14.63 -3.04
N ALA A 34 -5.48 15.68 -3.82
CA ALA A 34 -5.47 17.06 -3.36
C ALA A 34 -6.83 17.51 -2.77
N ILE A 35 -7.93 17.22 -3.48
CA ILE A 35 -9.30 17.48 -3.01
C ILE A 35 -9.52 16.75 -1.69
N THR A 36 -9.18 15.47 -1.61
CA THR A 36 -9.42 14.71 -0.38
C THR A 36 -8.56 15.21 0.77
N LEU A 37 -7.30 15.59 0.56
CA LEU A 37 -6.46 16.18 1.60
C LEU A 37 -7.03 17.51 2.12
N LEU A 38 -7.60 18.32 1.24
CA LEU A 38 -8.17 19.62 1.59
C LEU A 38 -9.52 19.49 2.31
N PHE A 39 -10.41 18.61 1.84
CA PHE A 39 -11.82 18.56 2.29
C PHE A 39 -12.13 17.38 3.22
N TYR A 40 -11.33 16.32 3.26
CA TYR A 40 -11.56 15.22 4.20
C TYR A 40 -11.58 15.66 5.67
N PRO A 41 -10.72 16.61 6.14
CA PRO A 41 -10.76 17.07 7.52
C PRO A 41 -12.12 17.62 7.99
N THR A 42 -12.92 18.19 7.09
CA THR A 42 -14.26 18.71 7.44
C THR A 42 -15.37 17.68 7.28
N ALA A 43 -15.10 16.55 6.62
CA ALA A 43 -16.07 15.50 6.31
C ALA A 43 -15.71 14.12 6.89
N GLN A 44 -14.87 14.07 7.93
CA GLN A 44 -14.30 12.83 8.49
C GLN A 44 -15.36 11.80 8.92
N ASN A 45 -16.53 12.25 9.35
CA ASN A 45 -17.62 11.37 9.80
C ASN A 45 -18.44 10.77 8.64
N SER A 46 -18.29 11.29 7.41
CA SER A 46 -19.01 10.79 6.25
C SER A 46 -18.36 9.53 5.69
N LEU A 47 -19.09 8.41 5.68
CA LEU A 47 -18.63 7.17 5.06
C LEU A 47 -18.30 7.35 3.57
N ARG A 48 -18.97 8.27 2.87
CA ARG A 48 -18.66 8.57 1.46
C ARG A 48 -17.32 9.28 1.35
N ALA A 49 -17.05 10.26 2.21
CA ALA A 49 -15.77 10.97 2.24
C ALA A 49 -14.62 10.03 2.63
N GLN A 50 -14.82 9.15 3.61
CA GLN A 50 -13.83 8.13 3.98
C GLN A 50 -13.53 7.17 2.81
N LYS A 51 -14.56 6.70 2.09
CA LYS A 51 -14.38 5.86 0.90
C LYS A 51 -13.63 6.58 -0.21
N PHE A 52 -13.98 7.83 -0.49
CA PHE A 52 -13.34 8.62 -1.53
C PHE A 52 -11.88 8.96 -1.18
N TYR A 53 -11.62 9.31 0.07
CA TYR A 53 -10.26 9.53 0.59
C TYR A 53 -9.41 8.25 0.51
N PHE A 54 -9.96 7.11 0.94
CA PHE A 54 -9.22 5.86 0.84
C PHE A 54 -8.98 5.44 -0.62
N ALA A 55 -9.97 5.65 -1.50
CA ALA A 55 -9.83 5.39 -2.94
C ALA A 55 -8.77 6.29 -3.60
N SER A 56 -8.73 7.58 -3.27
CA SER A 56 -7.73 8.51 -3.81
C SER A 56 -6.30 8.08 -3.43
N MET A 57 -6.12 7.56 -2.21
CA MET A 57 -4.84 6.99 -1.77
C MET A 57 -4.48 5.69 -2.48
N VAL A 58 -5.46 4.84 -2.78
CA VAL A 58 -5.22 3.66 -3.63
C VAL A 58 -4.76 4.07 -5.03
N TYR A 59 -5.42 5.06 -5.64
CA TYR A 59 -5.07 5.51 -6.99
C TYR A 59 -3.70 6.18 -7.05
N ILE A 60 -3.32 7.00 -6.06
CA ILE A 60 -2.00 7.63 -6.07
C ILE A 60 -0.88 6.59 -5.92
N ILE A 61 -1.10 5.51 -5.17
CA ILE A 61 -0.15 4.39 -5.07
C ILE A 61 -0.03 3.67 -6.42
N ILE A 62 -1.13 3.45 -7.14
CA ILE A 62 -1.10 2.87 -8.49
C ILE A 62 -0.25 3.76 -9.41
N VAL A 63 -0.53 5.06 -9.43
CA VAL A 63 0.20 6.05 -10.24
C VAL A 63 1.70 6.01 -9.94
N ALA A 64 2.07 6.09 -8.66
CA ALA A 64 3.47 6.05 -8.25
C ALA A 64 4.13 4.71 -8.65
N SER A 65 3.47 3.59 -8.39
CA SER A 65 4.00 2.26 -8.70
C SER A 65 4.18 2.05 -10.20
N ALA A 66 3.18 2.45 -11.01
CA ALA A 66 3.24 2.35 -12.46
C ALA A 66 4.34 3.24 -13.05
N TYR A 67 4.48 4.48 -12.55
CA TYR A 67 5.54 5.39 -12.98
C TYR A 67 6.92 4.83 -12.68
N TRP A 68 7.19 4.42 -11.43
CA TRP A 68 8.51 3.93 -11.05
C TRP A 68 8.85 2.58 -11.68
N THR A 69 7.86 1.70 -11.89
CA THR A 69 8.03 0.47 -12.68
C THR A 69 8.40 0.81 -14.12
N GLY A 70 7.72 1.79 -14.73
CA GLY A 70 8.03 2.28 -16.08
C GLY A 70 9.44 2.86 -16.19
N VAL A 71 9.87 3.66 -15.20
CA VAL A 71 11.25 4.19 -15.13
C VAL A 71 12.27 3.07 -14.94
N PHE A 72 11.97 2.06 -14.11
CA PHE A 72 12.86 0.91 -13.91
C PHE A 72 13.04 0.09 -15.19
N MET A 73 11.97 -0.18 -15.92
CA MET A 73 12.01 -0.96 -17.16
C MET A 73 12.57 -0.18 -18.35
N VAL A 74 12.31 1.14 -18.41
CA VAL A 74 12.75 2.03 -19.48
C VAL A 74 13.34 3.30 -18.85
N PRO A 75 14.63 3.29 -18.44
CA PRO A 75 15.27 4.41 -17.73
C PRO A 75 15.24 5.74 -18.49
N THR A 76 15.19 5.68 -19.83
CA THR A 76 15.08 6.86 -20.70
C THR A 76 13.83 7.71 -20.43
N THR A 77 12.80 7.11 -19.81
CA THR A 77 11.57 7.80 -19.36
C THR A 77 11.86 8.92 -18.37
N TYR A 78 12.90 8.79 -17.54
CA TYR A 78 13.29 9.82 -16.57
C TYR A 78 14.57 10.56 -16.98
N THR A 79 15.56 9.87 -17.53
CA THR A 79 16.86 10.49 -17.83
C THR A 79 16.77 11.57 -18.90
N ASN A 80 15.86 11.43 -19.87
CA ASN A 80 15.70 12.35 -20.99
C ASN A 80 14.85 13.59 -20.65
N LEU A 81 14.28 13.67 -19.45
CA LEU A 81 13.50 14.83 -19.02
C LEU A 81 14.38 16.06 -18.76
N PHE A 82 13.85 17.24 -19.07
CA PHE A 82 14.44 18.51 -18.65
C PHE A 82 14.42 18.65 -17.13
N TYR A 83 15.29 19.49 -16.56
CA TYR A 83 15.44 19.62 -15.12
C TYR A 83 14.11 19.98 -14.40
N ASP A 84 13.33 20.92 -14.95
CA ASP A 84 12.04 21.30 -14.37
C ASP A 84 11.01 20.16 -14.39
N GLN A 85 11.03 19.35 -15.45
CA GLN A 85 10.16 18.17 -15.61
C GLN A 85 10.57 17.05 -14.64
N LYS A 86 11.87 16.85 -14.40
CA LYS A 86 12.38 15.90 -13.40
C LYS A 86 11.90 16.28 -11.99
N VAL A 87 12.03 17.54 -11.62
CA VAL A 87 11.56 18.05 -10.31
C VAL A 87 10.05 17.86 -10.17
N LYS A 88 9.26 18.27 -11.16
CA LYS A 88 7.80 18.04 -11.16
C LYS A 88 7.47 16.56 -11.02
N SER A 89 8.20 15.69 -11.72
CA SER A 89 7.97 14.26 -11.64
C SER A 89 8.25 13.69 -10.24
N ILE A 90 9.36 14.08 -9.61
CA ILE A 90 9.65 13.69 -8.21
C ILE A 90 8.53 14.16 -7.28
N ILE A 91 8.08 15.40 -7.41
CA ILE A 91 7.00 15.94 -6.57
C ILE A 91 5.72 15.10 -6.74
N MET A 92 5.32 14.82 -7.98
CA MET A 92 4.06 14.14 -8.28
C MET A 92 4.07 12.63 -8.01
N HIS A 93 5.23 11.96 -8.10
CA HIS A 93 5.34 10.51 -7.99
C HIS A 93 6.09 10.02 -6.73
N ILE A 94 6.63 10.92 -5.91
CA ILE A 94 7.23 10.60 -4.61
C ILE A 94 6.61 11.44 -3.51
N VAL A 95 6.76 12.77 -3.59
CA VAL A 95 6.40 13.66 -2.47
C VAL A 95 4.90 13.61 -2.19
N ALA A 96 4.08 13.79 -3.22
CA ALA A 96 2.62 13.72 -3.13
C ALA A 96 2.11 12.37 -2.57
N PRO A 97 2.51 11.21 -3.13
CA PRO A 97 2.15 9.91 -2.55
C PRO A 97 2.59 9.72 -1.10
N ILE A 98 3.80 10.15 -0.73
CA ILE A 98 4.30 10.03 0.66
C ILE A 98 3.45 10.88 1.60
N LEU A 99 3.13 12.13 1.22
CA LEU A 99 2.28 13.00 2.02
C LEU A 99 0.89 12.39 2.20
N GLY A 100 0.28 11.87 1.13
CA GLY A 100 -1.01 11.20 1.20
C GLY A 100 -1.00 9.95 2.09
N LEU A 101 0.07 9.15 2.02
CA LEU A 101 0.24 7.99 2.89
C LEU A 101 0.44 8.38 4.35
N ALA A 102 1.17 9.45 4.63
CA ALA A 102 1.38 9.95 5.99
C ALA A 102 0.05 10.42 6.62
N THR A 103 -0.76 11.17 5.88
CA THR A 103 -2.08 11.59 6.37
C THR A 103 -3.04 10.41 6.51
N LEU A 104 -2.98 9.43 5.59
CA LEU A 104 -3.79 8.23 5.70
C LEU A 104 -3.40 7.42 6.94
N TYR A 105 -2.11 7.30 7.22
CA TYR A 105 -1.62 6.65 8.44
C TYR A 105 -2.13 7.36 9.69
N TYR A 106 -2.13 8.69 9.73
CA TYR A 106 -2.68 9.46 10.86
C TYR A 106 -4.19 9.17 11.06
N GLU A 107 -4.96 9.18 9.97
CA GLU A 107 -6.42 9.02 9.99
C GLU A 107 -6.91 7.56 10.05
N ARG A 108 -6.01 6.57 9.93
CA ARG A 108 -6.35 5.14 9.75
C ARG A 108 -7.33 4.56 10.76
N LYS A 109 -7.35 5.07 12.00
CA LYS A 109 -8.22 4.58 13.09
C LYS A 109 -9.66 5.09 12.98
N ARG A 110 -9.89 6.22 12.28
CA ARG A 110 -11.21 6.85 12.09
C ARG A 110 -11.92 6.33 10.85
N ILE A 111 -11.16 5.81 9.90
CA ILE A 111 -11.65 5.34 8.60
C ILE A 111 -12.24 3.92 8.73
N GLN A 112 -13.38 3.70 8.06
CA GLN A 112 -14.05 2.41 7.96
C GLN A 112 -14.34 2.06 6.49
N ILE A 113 -13.78 0.94 6.00
CA ILE A 113 -13.87 0.55 4.59
C ILE A 113 -14.32 -0.92 4.46
N SER A 114 -15.48 -1.13 3.83
CA SER A 114 -16.02 -2.46 3.55
C SER A 114 -15.37 -3.11 2.34
N ASN A 115 -15.40 -4.45 2.26
CA ASN A 115 -14.88 -5.20 1.10
C ASN A 115 -15.55 -4.78 -0.22
N PRO A 116 -16.89 -4.61 -0.30
CA PRO A 116 -17.52 -4.16 -1.54
C PRO A 116 -17.05 -2.77 -1.97
N SER A 117 -16.73 -1.89 -1.01
CA SER A 117 -16.19 -0.56 -1.33
C SER A 117 -14.82 -0.68 -2.02
N ILE A 118 -13.95 -1.57 -1.55
CA ILE A 118 -12.64 -1.80 -2.19
C ILE A 118 -12.79 -2.32 -3.62
N TRP A 119 -13.68 -3.27 -3.84
CA TRP A 119 -13.97 -3.76 -5.20
C TRP A 119 -14.48 -2.65 -6.12
N SER A 120 -15.30 -1.73 -5.61
CA SER A 120 -15.79 -0.59 -6.39
C SER A 120 -14.68 0.35 -6.88
N PHE A 121 -13.48 0.32 -6.28
CA PHE A 121 -12.36 1.13 -6.75
C PHE A 121 -11.83 0.66 -8.11
N ALA A 122 -12.12 -0.57 -8.53
CA ALA A 122 -11.81 -1.04 -9.89
C ALA A 122 -12.60 -0.29 -10.97
N ILE A 123 -13.74 0.30 -10.63
CA ILE A 123 -14.64 0.95 -11.59
C ILE A 123 -13.93 2.13 -12.27
N TYR A 124 -13.21 2.97 -11.53
CA TYR A 124 -12.56 4.14 -12.12
C TYR A 124 -11.43 3.77 -13.09
N PRO A 125 -10.43 2.94 -12.73
CA PRO A 125 -9.43 2.45 -13.68
C PRO A 125 -10.03 1.69 -14.87
N ALA A 126 -11.07 0.88 -14.65
CA ALA A 126 -11.73 0.13 -15.71
C ALA A 126 -12.47 1.03 -16.69
N LEU A 127 -13.26 1.99 -16.20
CA LEU A 127 -13.93 2.99 -17.04
C LEU A 127 -12.91 3.83 -17.79
N TYR A 128 -11.85 4.27 -17.12
CA TYR A 128 -10.77 5.00 -17.76
C TYR A 128 -10.14 4.18 -18.88
N LEU A 129 -9.88 2.89 -18.67
CA LEU A 129 -9.32 1.99 -19.68
C LEU A 129 -10.28 1.80 -20.86
N ILE A 130 -11.57 1.60 -20.62
CA ILE A 130 -12.59 1.48 -21.69
C ILE A 130 -12.69 2.79 -22.48
N LEU A 131 -12.76 3.93 -21.79
CA LEU A 131 -12.80 5.26 -22.38
C LEU A 131 -11.47 5.67 -23.04
N LEU A 132 -10.38 4.95 -22.79
CA LEU A 132 -9.10 5.13 -23.47
C LEU A 132 -9.06 4.25 -24.70
N ILE A 133 -9.33 2.95 -24.57
CA ILE A 133 -9.32 1.96 -25.67
C ILE A 133 -10.28 2.37 -26.78
N VAL A 134 -11.53 2.70 -26.45
CA VAL A 134 -12.56 2.96 -27.48
C VAL A 134 -12.19 4.16 -28.36
N PRO A 135 -11.89 5.36 -27.82
CA PRO A 135 -11.48 6.49 -28.66
C PRO A 135 -10.13 6.27 -29.33
N THR A 136 -9.14 5.67 -28.67
CA THR A 136 -7.81 5.54 -29.29
C THR A 136 -7.74 4.47 -30.39
N TYR A 137 -8.48 3.37 -30.26
CA TYR A 137 -8.47 2.29 -31.26
C TYR A 137 -9.61 2.40 -32.27
N VAL A 138 -10.78 2.91 -31.89
CA VAL A 138 -11.91 3.06 -32.84
C VAL A 138 -11.85 4.40 -33.58
N LEU A 139 -11.43 5.48 -32.90
CA LEU A 139 -11.32 6.81 -33.51
C LEU A 139 -9.88 7.17 -33.86
N GLY A 140 -8.90 6.84 -33.01
CA GLY A 140 -7.49 7.21 -33.14
C GLY A 140 -6.74 6.51 -34.28
N TYR A 141 -7.09 5.25 -34.60
CA TYR A 141 -6.46 4.52 -35.72
C TYR A 141 -6.73 5.18 -37.07
N LYS A 142 -7.88 5.86 -37.24
CA LYS A 142 -8.17 6.68 -38.44
C LYS A 142 -7.23 7.88 -38.57
N PHE A 143 -6.60 8.32 -37.47
CA PHE A 143 -5.62 9.40 -37.47
C PHE A 143 -4.16 8.92 -37.51
N MET A 144 -3.92 7.60 -37.70
CA MET A 144 -2.58 7.04 -37.88
C MET A 144 -1.82 7.67 -39.05
N GLU A 145 -2.57 8.25 -39.99
CA GLU A 145 -2.06 8.97 -41.15
C GLU A 145 -1.44 10.34 -40.84
N PHE A 146 -1.87 11.00 -39.74
CA PHE A 146 -1.46 12.37 -39.43
C PHE A 146 -0.14 12.41 -38.66
N GLY A 147 0.87 13.06 -39.24
CA GLY A 147 2.20 13.21 -38.63
C GLY A 147 3.25 12.20 -39.10
N LYS A 148 3.00 11.48 -40.20
CA LYS A 148 4.04 10.69 -40.86
C LYS A 148 5.21 11.61 -41.22
N THR A 149 6.43 11.24 -40.82
CA THR A 149 7.64 11.93 -41.26
C THR A 149 8.41 11.01 -42.19
N THR A 150 8.68 11.49 -43.39
CA THR A 150 9.53 10.81 -44.36
C THR A 150 10.98 11.18 -44.05
N GLN A 151 11.81 10.19 -43.76
CA GLN A 151 13.25 10.38 -43.63
C GLN A 151 13.88 10.65 -45.01
N ALA A 152 15.12 11.14 -45.01
CA ALA A 152 15.85 11.49 -46.24
C ALA A 152 16.11 10.27 -47.16
N ASP A 153 16.01 9.06 -46.62
CA ASP A 153 16.13 7.78 -47.32
C ASP A 153 14.78 7.27 -47.91
N GLY A 154 13.69 8.02 -47.73
CA GLY A 154 12.35 7.63 -48.17
C GLY A 154 11.57 6.77 -47.17
N THR A 155 12.15 6.42 -46.03
CA THR A 155 11.49 5.62 -45.00
C THR A 155 10.39 6.43 -44.31
N ILE A 156 9.16 5.90 -44.28
CA ILE A 156 8.02 6.54 -43.63
C ILE A 156 7.97 6.11 -42.16
N ILE A 157 8.13 7.08 -41.25
CA ILE A 157 8.00 6.83 -39.81
C ILE A 157 6.62 7.26 -39.34
N TYR A 158 5.91 6.31 -38.73
CA TYR A 158 4.64 6.56 -38.07
C TYR A 158 4.88 7.03 -36.63
N PRO A 159 4.17 8.07 -36.15
CA PRO A 159 4.27 8.51 -34.76
C PRO A 159 3.87 7.40 -33.78
N SER A 160 4.64 7.24 -32.71
CA SER A 160 4.36 6.26 -31.67
C SER A 160 3.09 6.58 -30.90
N GLU A 161 2.44 5.57 -30.33
CA GLU A 161 1.25 5.74 -29.48
C GLU A 161 1.51 6.69 -28.31
N LEU A 162 2.72 6.64 -27.75
CA LEU A 162 3.15 7.54 -26.68
C LEU A 162 3.23 9.00 -27.16
N SER A 163 3.80 9.24 -28.34
CA SER A 163 3.96 10.60 -28.90
C SER A 163 2.64 11.28 -29.25
N ARG A 164 1.61 10.48 -29.56
CA ARG A 164 0.23 10.94 -29.80
C ARG A 164 -0.62 10.97 -28.54
N GLY A 165 -0.08 10.46 -27.44
CA GLY A 165 -0.79 10.44 -26.18
C GLY A 165 -1.92 9.41 -26.12
N ILE A 166 -1.83 8.35 -26.92
CA ILE A 166 -2.76 7.24 -26.89
C ILE A 166 -2.52 6.39 -25.63
N VAL A 167 -1.26 6.18 -25.26
CA VAL A 167 -0.88 5.32 -24.12
C VAL A 167 -0.05 6.02 -23.06
N ILE A 168 -0.16 5.46 -21.85
CA ILE A 168 0.30 5.98 -20.55
C ILE A 168 1.85 5.97 -20.48
N TYR A 169 2.43 4.83 -20.81
CA TYR A 169 3.86 4.60 -20.96
C TYR A 169 4.06 3.68 -22.16
N GLN A 170 5.28 3.58 -22.66
CA GLN A 170 5.63 2.59 -23.68
C GLN A 170 5.23 1.16 -23.25
N LEU A 171 5.26 0.88 -21.95
CA LEU A 171 4.85 -0.39 -21.34
C LEU A 171 3.36 -0.72 -21.49
N VAL A 172 2.50 0.29 -21.70
CA VAL A 172 1.04 0.15 -21.82
C VAL A 172 0.58 0.28 -23.29
N SER A 173 1.52 0.18 -24.23
CA SER A 173 1.23 0.16 -25.67
C SER A 173 0.46 -1.09 -26.05
N PHE A 174 -0.65 -1.01 -26.80
CA PHE A 174 -1.29 -2.24 -27.25
C PHE A 174 -0.58 -2.86 -28.46
N ASN A 175 0.21 -2.07 -29.19
CA ASN A 175 1.08 -2.57 -30.27
C ASN A 175 2.35 -3.26 -29.72
N HIS A 176 2.87 -2.77 -28.59
CA HIS A 176 4.00 -3.35 -27.85
C HIS A 176 3.64 -3.57 -26.37
N PRO A 177 2.70 -4.50 -26.07
CA PRO A 177 2.18 -4.67 -24.72
C PRO A 177 3.27 -5.16 -23.78
N LEU A 178 3.39 -4.51 -22.62
CA LEU A 178 4.42 -4.79 -21.62
C LEU A 178 5.86 -4.72 -22.18
N GLY A 179 6.07 -3.94 -23.25
CA GLY A 179 7.38 -3.80 -23.89
C GLY A 179 7.75 -4.94 -24.85
N TYR A 180 6.82 -5.83 -25.20
CA TYR A 180 7.07 -6.90 -26.17
C TYR A 180 7.37 -6.33 -27.57
N PRO A 181 8.58 -6.56 -28.13
CA PRO A 181 8.97 -5.98 -29.42
C PRO A 181 8.56 -6.83 -30.63
N GLY A 182 8.15 -8.09 -30.43
CA GLY A 182 7.89 -9.02 -31.53
C GLY A 182 6.53 -8.83 -32.21
N ASP A 183 6.38 -9.43 -33.40
CA ASP A 183 5.19 -9.26 -34.25
C ASP A 183 4.15 -10.38 -34.14
N LEU A 184 4.41 -11.40 -33.31
CA LEU A 184 3.47 -12.51 -33.11
C LEU A 184 2.15 -11.99 -32.49
N ILE A 185 1.10 -11.96 -33.31
CA ILE A 185 -0.24 -11.43 -32.96
C ILE A 185 -0.80 -12.15 -31.73
N PHE A 186 -0.64 -13.48 -31.65
CA PHE A 186 -1.11 -14.27 -30.51
C PHE A 186 -0.55 -13.76 -29.17
N ILE A 187 0.77 -13.49 -29.11
CA ILE A 187 1.43 -12.97 -27.91
C ILE A 187 0.91 -11.57 -27.60
N LYS A 188 0.76 -10.69 -28.61
CA LYS A 188 0.19 -9.35 -28.41
C LYS A 188 -1.22 -9.42 -27.80
N VAL A 189 -2.08 -10.32 -28.28
CA VAL A 189 -3.45 -10.47 -27.74
C VAL A 189 -3.42 -10.92 -26.28
N VAL A 190 -2.64 -11.95 -25.96
CA VAL A 190 -2.53 -12.47 -24.59
C VAL A 190 -2.00 -11.41 -23.62
N LEU A 191 -0.94 -10.68 -24.00
CA LEU A 191 -0.36 -9.63 -23.15
C LEU A 191 -1.31 -8.44 -22.94
N ASN A 192 -2.14 -8.10 -23.94
CA ASN A 192 -3.17 -7.08 -23.79
C ASN A 192 -4.28 -7.51 -22.83
N ILE A 193 -4.76 -8.77 -22.92
CA ILE A 193 -5.73 -9.31 -21.95
C ILE A 193 -5.16 -9.28 -20.53
N LEU A 194 -3.89 -9.65 -20.38
CA LEU A 194 -3.19 -9.59 -19.10
C LEU A 194 -3.13 -8.15 -18.57
N MET A 195 -2.76 -7.18 -19.41
CA MET A 195 -2.69 -5.76 -19.06
C MET A 195 -4.04 -5.20 -18.61
N ILE A 196 -5.12 -5.52 -19.32
CA ILE A 196 -6.50 -5.14 -18.95
C ILE A 196 -6.88 -5.75 -17.59
N SER A 197 -6.56 -7.03 -17.40
CA SER A 197 -6.83 -7.74 -16.13
C SER A 197 -6.06 -7.12 -14.97
N LEU A 198 -4.78 -6.78 -15.16
CA LEU A 198 -3.96 -6.09 -14.18
C LEU A 198 -4.53 -4.71 -13.83
N ALA A 199 -4.99 -3.94 -14.82
CA ALA A 199 -5.62 -2.65 -14.59
C ALA A 199 -6.87 -2.79 -13.70
N PHE A 200 -7.73 -3.78 -13.95
CA PHE A 200 -8.94 -4.04 -13.15
C PHE A 200 -8.61 -4.50 -11.72
N ILE A 201 -7.62 -5.37 -11.56
CA ILE A 201 -7.27 -5.98 -10.27
C ILE A 201 -6.40 -5.04 -9.41
N SER A 202 -5.65 -4.11 -10.02
CA SER A 202 -4.70 -3.24 -9.33
C SER A 202 -5.31 -2.46 -8.15
N ALA A 203 -6.45 -1.80 -8.37
CA ALA A 203 -7.09 -0.98 -7.33
C ALA A 203 -7.65 -1.84 -6.17
N PRO A 204 -8.41 -2.93 -6.41
CA PRO A 204 -8.79 -3.83 -5.33
C PRO A 204 -7.59 -4.43 -4.60
N ALA A 205 -6.55 -4.89 -5.32
CA ALA A 205 -5.37 -5.50 -4.72
C ALA A 205 -4.66 -4.52 -3.79
N ILE A 206 -4.36 -3.31 -4.26
CA ILE A 206 -3.73 -2.26 -3.44
C ILE A 206 -4.66 -1.84 -2.29
N GLY A 207 -5.96 -1.71 -2.54
CA GLY A 207 -6.93 -1.36 -1.49
C GLY A 207 -6.99 -2.40 -0.36
N PHE A 208 -6.96 -3.70 -0.69
CA PHE A 208 -6.91 -4.76 0.31
C PHE A 208 -5.58 -4.77 1.05
N LEU A 209 -4.44 -4.67 0.35
CA LEU A 209 -3.11 -4.59 0.93
C LEU A 209 -2.99 -3.40 1.88
N LEU A 210 -3.37 -2.20 1.44
CA LEU A 210 -3.28 -0.97 2.21
C LEU A 210 -4.18 -1.03 3.45
N ARG A 211 -5.41 -1.54 3.32
CA ARG A 211 -6.31 -1.73 4.47
C ARG A 211 -5.71 -2.69 5.49
N GLN A 212 -5.06 -3.76 5.04
CA GLN A 212 -4.45 -4.77 5.89
C GLN A 212 -3.21 -4.22 6.62
N ILE A 213 -2.28 -3.59 5.90
CA ILE A 213 -1.06 -2.98 6.46
C ILE A 213 -1.42 -1.91 7.49
N LEU A 214 -2.36 -1.02 7.15
CA LEU A 214 -2.76 0.09 8.01
C LEU A 214 -3.77 -0.31 9.09
N ARG A 215 -4.26 -1.56 9.08
CA ARG A 215 -5.25 -2.06 10.04
C ARG A 215 -6.48 -1.17 10.12
N ILE A 216 -6.99 -0.76 8.96
CA ILE A 216 -8.22 0.04 8.82
C ILE A 216 -9.44 -0.86 9.08
N ARG A 217 -10.41 -0.36 9.85
CA ARG A 217 -11.57 -1.12 10.31
C ARG A 217 -12.56 -1.39 9.17
N ARG A 218 -13.34 -2.46 9.30
CA ARG A 218 -14.56 -2.66 8.51
C ARG A 218 -15.71 -1.88 9.15
N PRO A 219 -16.73 -1.46 8.38
CA PRO A 219 -17.94 -0.88 8.97
C PRO A 219 -18.60 -1.85 9.94
N GLY A 220 -19.00 -1.35 11.12
CA GLY A 220 -19.58 -2.16 12.19
C GLY A 220 -18.57 -2.95 13.03
N GLN A 221 -17.26 -2.77 12.80
CA GLN A 221 -16.22 -3.41 13.60
C GLN A 221 -15.71 -2.46 14.69
N GLU A 222 -16.01 -2.77 15.96
CA GLU A 222 -15.60 -1.95 17.10
C GLU A 222 -14.11 -2.08 17.39
N GLU A 223 -13.58 -3.32 17.38
CA GLU A 223 -12.17 -3.61 17.68
C GLU A 223 -11.43 -4.29 16.52
N MET A 224 -10.17 -3.92 16.34
CA MET A 224 -9.31 -4.60 15.36
C MET A 224 -8.94 -5.99 15.87
N PRO A 225 -8.91 -7.02 15.00
CA PRO A 225 -8.50 -8.35 15.43
C PRO A 225 -7.06 -8.27 15.92
N LYS A 226 -6.76 -8.93 17.04
CA LYS A 226 -5.39 -9.06 17.53
C LYS A 226 -4.54 -9.75 16.45
N LEU A 227 -3.33 -9.24 16.23
CA LEU A 227 -2.38 -9.85 15.31
C LEU A 227 -1.86 -11.13 15.97
N TYR A 228 -2.29 -12.27 15.45
CA TYR A 228 -1.75 -13.56 15.83
C TYR A 228 -0.78 -13.99 14.74
N PHE A 229 0.52 -14.07 15.05
CA PHE A 229 1.50 -14.68 14.14
C PHE A 229 1.22 -16.19 13.95
N ILE A 230 0.56 -16.80 14.93
CA ILE A 230 0.07 -18.17 14.88
C ILE A 230 -1.37 -18.16 15.38
N ASN A 231 -2.31 -18.55 14.52
CA ASN A 231 -3.74 -18.50 14.83
C ASN A 231 -4.05 -19.36 16.07
N PRO A 232 -4.58 -18.81 17.17
CA PRO A 232 -4.85 -19.55 18.41
C PRO A 232 -5.90 -20.67 18.22
N ASP A 233 -6.71 -20.60 17.16
CA ASP A 233 -7.71 -21.62 16.83
C ASP A 233 -7.16 -22.78 16.02
N THR A 234 -5.87 -22.78 15.65
CA THR A 234 -5.26 -23.95 15.03
C THR A 234 -5.29 -25.14 15.99
N LYS A 235 -5.62 -26.32 15.44
CA LYS A 235 -5.68 -27.59 16.18
C LYS A 235 -4.41 -27.85 17.00
N TYR A 236 -3.27 -27.41 16.47
CA TYR A 236 -1.96 -27.49 17.11
C TYR A 236 -1.86 -26.63 18.38
N ILE A 237 -2.22 -25.35 18.32
CA ILE A 237 -2.19 -24.47 19.50
C ILE A 237 -3.19 -24.92 20.56
N LYS A 238 -4.39 -25.37 20.17
CA LYS A 238 -5.36 -25.96 21.11
C LYS A 238 -4.81 -27.20 21.81
N ALA A 239 -4.11 -28.07 21.08
CA ALA A 239 -3.46 -29.24 21.64
C ALA A 239 -2.32 -28.85 22.61
N MET A 240 -1.49 -27.87 22.23
CA MET A 240 -0.40 -27.35 23.06
C MET A 240 -0.92 -26.69 24.34
N LEU A 241 -1.95 -25.84 24.25
CA LEU A 241 -2.60 -25.21 25.42
C LEU A 241 -3.27 -26.25 26.33
N LYS A 242 -3.89 -27.28 25.75
CA LYS A 242 -4.47 -28.38 26.53
C LYS A 242 -3.37 -29.21 27.23
N PHE A 243 -2.22 -29.38 26.59
CA PHE A 243 -1.07 -30.06 27.15
C PHE A 243 -0.42 -29.26 28.28
N THR A 244 -0.18 -27.96 28.09
CA THR A 244 0.38 -27.10 29.14
C THR A 244 -0.55 -26.95 30.34
N ASN A 245 -1.87 -26.85 30.11
CA ASN A 245 -2.86 -26.84 31.19
C ASN A 245 -2.96 -28.19 31.93
N ARG A 246 -2.69 -29.32 31.25
CA ARG A 246 -2.57 -30.61 31.92
C ARG A 246 -1.30 -30.68 32.76
N LEU A 247 -0.16 -30.23 32.24
CA LEU A 247 1.09 -30.19 32.98
C LEU A 247 1.01 -29.30 34.22
N SER A 248 0.40 -28.12 34.12
CA SER A 248 0.20 -27.24 35.27
C SER A 248 -0.70 -27.88 36.33
N LYS A 249 -1.76 -28.58 35.91
CA LYS A 249 -2.62 -29.35 36.82
C LYS A 249 -1.85 -30.46 37.52
N TYR A 250 -1.05 -31.25 36.79
CA TYR A 250 -0.19 -32.28 37.37
C TYR A 250 0.85 -31.69 38.34
N SER A 251 1.46 -30.55 38.01
CA SER A 251 2.39 -29.89 38.93
C SER A 251 1.68 -29.41 40.21
N LEU A 252 0.46 -28.90 40.09
CA LEU A 252 -0.33 -28.43 41.23
C LEU A 252 -0.80 -29.60 42.11
N GLU A 253 -1.19 -30.71 41.48
CA GLU A 253 -1.63 -31.93 42.14
C GLU A 253 -0.47 -32.62 42.86
N SER A 254 0.71 -32.70 42.23
CA SER A 254 1.94 -33.16 42.88
C SER A 254 2.38 -32.24 44.03
N ALA A 255 2.23 -30.92 43.88
CA ALA A 255 2.53 -29.97 44.95
C ALA A 255 1.56 -30.10 46.12
N ASN A 256 0.28 -30.37 45.86
CA ASN A 256 -0.72 -30.63 46.88
C ASN A 256 -0.52 -31.99 47.57
N GLU A 257 -0.10 -33.03 46.84
CA GLU A 257 0.23 -34.33 47.42
C GLU A 257 1.50 -34.26 48.28
N ILE A 258 2.54 -33.57 47.81
CA ILE A 258 3.74 -33.27 48.59
C ILE A 258 3.37 -32.46 49.84
N ARG A 259 2.48 -31.48 49.72
CA ARG A 259 1.97 -30.70 50.86
C ARG A 259 1.21 -31.57 51.86
N GLU A 260 0.34 -32.48 51.41
CA GLU A 260 -0.41 -33.37 52.32
C GLU A 260 0.49 -34.45 52.95
N ARG A 261 1.57 -34.88 52.28
CA ARG A 261 2.60 -35.77 52.88
C ARG A 261 3.49 -35.05 53.88
N LEU A 262 3.88 -33.81 53.61
CA LEU A 262 4.72 -32.99 54.51
C LEU A 262 3.91 -32.43 55.69
N PHE A 263 2.62 -32.19 55.49
CA PHE A 263 1.69 -31.65 56.48
C PHE A 263 0.41 -32.48 56.52
N PRO A 264 0.46 -33.72 57.01
CA PRO A 264 -0.74 -34.54 57.15
C PRO A 264 -1.72 -33.83 58.07
N LYS A 265 -3.00 -33.78 57.66
CA LYS A 265 -4.11 -33.03 58.31
C LYS A 265 -4.44 -33.44 59.76
N LYS A 266 -3.59 -34.21 60.42
CA LYS A 266 -3.81 -34.74 61.76
C LYS A 266 -2.63 -34.39 62.67
N ASP A 267 -2.51 -33.11 62.99
CA ASP A 267 -2.23 -32.71 64.37
C ASP A 267 -2.46 -31.20 64.54
N SER A 268 -3.43 -30.87 65.39
CA SER A 268 -3.73 -29.52 65.88
C SER A 268 -2.66 -29.04 66.87
N ASN A 269 -1.38 -29.19 66.53
CA ASN A 269 -0.29 -28.87 67.42
C ASN A 269 0.14 -27.42 67.23
N LYS A 270 -0.18 -26.57 68.21
CA LYS A 270 0.11 -25.13 68.30
C LYS A 270 1.58 -24.78 68.00
N LYS A 271 2.50 -25.74 68.20
CA LYS A 271 3.92 -25.65 67.81
C LYS A 271 4.13 -25.53 66.30
N ILE A 272 3.40 -26.28 65.48
CA ILE A 272 3.58 -26.32 64.01
C ILE A 272 3.06 -25.00 63.39
N GLN A 273 1.96 -24.46 63.90
CA GLN A 273 1.47 -23.13 63.49
C GLN A 273 2.48 -22.03 63.81
N ASN A 274 3.13 -22.08 64.98
CA ASN A 274 4.19 -21.14 65.34
C ASN A 274 5.42 -21.24 64.43
N TYR A 275 5.82 -22.46 64.03
CA TYR A 275 6.90 -22.63 63.05
C TYR A 275 6.52 -22.04 61.68
N TYR A 276 5.27 -22.24 61.24
CA TYR A 276 4.77 -21.70 59.99
C TYR A 276 4.73 -20.17 59.99
N GLN A 277 4.27 -19.57 61.09
CA GLN A 277 4.20 -18.12 61.24
C GLN A 277 5.60 -17.50 61.28
N LYS A 278 6.54 -18.13 61.99
CA LYS A 278 7.94 -17.70 62.03
C LYS A 278 8.64 -17.85 60.67
N ALA A 279 8.32 -18.88 59.90
CA ALA A 279 8.83 -19.06 58.53
C ALA A 279 8.28 -17.97 57.59
N MET A 280 6.99 -17.65 57.67
CA MET A 280 6.38 -16.58 56.86
C MET A 280 6.92 -15.19 57.20
N GLU A 281 7.16 -14.90 58.48
CA GLU A 281 7.82 -13.66 58.91
C GLU A 281 9.26 -13.56 58.37
N THR A 282 9.98 -14.68 58.31
CA THR A 282 11.34 -14.74 57.77
C THR A 282 11.34 -14.49 56.27
N ILE A 283 10.40 -15.10 55.53
CA ILE A 283 10.22 -14.88 54.09
C ILE A 283 9.86 -13.41 53.79
N GLN A 284 8.98 -12.80 54.58
CA GLN A 284 8.64 -11.38 54.42
C GLN A 284 9.81 -10.44 54.74
N LYS A 285 10.65 -10.77 55.73
CA LYS A 285 11.88 -10.01 56.00
C LYS A 285 12.88 -10.13 54.85
N LEU A 286 13.08 -11.33 54.31
CA LEU A 286 13.94 -11.55 53.15
C LEU A 286 13.43 -10.85 51.90
N SER A 287 12.10 -10.82 51.66
CA SER A 287 11.53 -10.10 50.51
C SER A 287 11.64 -8.59 50.67
N LYS A 288 11.49 -8.05 51.89
CA LYS A 288 11.70 -6.62 52.17
C LYS A 288 13.16 -6.21 52.01
N ASN A 289 14.10 -7.04 52.47
CA ASN A 289 15.53 -6.77 52.30
C ASN A 289 15.93 -6.81 50.81
N LYS A 290 15.42 -7.79 50.05
CA LYS A 290 15.64 -7.87 48.60
C LYS A 290 15.10 -6.66 47.86
N ASN A 291 13.92 -6.15 48.23
CA ASN A 291 13.37 -4.93 47.63
C ASN A 291 14.16 -3.67 48.02
N LYS A 292 14.79 -3.65 49.20
CA LYS A 292 15.64 -2.55 49.64
C LYS A 292 16.98 -2.51 48.88
N GLU A 293 17.62 -3.67 48.69
CA GLU A 293 18.82 -3.82 47.85
C GLU A 293 18.56 -3.48 46.37
N THR A 294 17.33 -3.70 45.88
CA THR A 294 16.95 -3.36 44.50
C THR A 294 16.70 -1.86 44.31
N ASN A 295 16.25 -1.16 45.35
CA ASN A 295 16.06 0.30 45.30
C ASN A 295 17.37 1.07 45.52
N GLU A 296 18.25 0.63 46.42
CA GLU A 296 19.56 1.27 46.63
C GLU A 296 20.49 1.16 45.40
N ASN A 297 20.33 0.13 44.56
CA ASN A 297 21.06 0.00 43.29
C ASN A 297 20.48 0.83 42.12
N ASN A 298 19.25 1.35 42.25
CA ASN A 298 18.64 2.25 41.27
C ASN A 298 18.90 3.73 41.55
N ASP A 299 19.32 4.08 42.78
CA ASP A 299 19.71 5.44 43.17
C ASP A 299 21.22 5.73 42.93
N MET A 300 21.99 4.74 42.45
CA MET A 300 23.41 4.88 42.09
C MET A 300 23.71 4.72 40.58
N ASN A 301 22.69 4.77 39.70
CA ASN A 301 22.84 4.81 38.24
C ASN A 301 22.21 6.07 37.64
#